data_AF-T0Y770-F1
#
_entry.id   AF-T0Y770-F1
#
_cell.length_a   1.000
_cell.length_b   1.000
_cell.length_c   1.000
_cell.angle_alpha   90.00
_cell.angle_beta   90.00
_cell.angle_gamma   90.00
#
_symmetry.space_group_name_H-M   'P 1'
#
loop_
_entity.id
_entity.type
_entity.pdbx_description
1 polymer ?
#
loop_
_entity_poly.entity_id
_entity_poly.type
_entity_poly.pdbx_seq_one_letter_code
_entity_poly.pdbx_strand_id
1 'polypeptide(L)'
;DFFEFYPEESRISEALTFVTDTLSLADEDSSLLRRASGSILKYEGIAALMDQLANHINDDELNDRIRYLRQKFFRHRIEASLKDIRVTIIRAPSEPGPERERTLAFALTTARYIARSDNTDKVLLLDEMHLYQNNVENARFLANLFRNSRHFNTSLIGITQNSYDLEGSQYANTIRDNSIATFLFRTRSVQNSG
;
A
#
# COMPACT_ATOMS: atom_id res chain seq x y z
N ASP A 1 9.84 7.49 -24.65
CA ASP A 1 9.90 7.03 -26.06
C ASP A 1 9.64 5.53 -26.27
N PHE A 2 9.04 4.77 -25.33
CA PHE A 2 8.71 3.34 -25.58
C PHE A 2 7.19 3.09 -25.78
N PHE A 3 6.32 4.05 -25.43
CA PHE A 3 4.86 3.83 -25.41
C PHE A 3 4.02 5.02 -25.89
N GLU A 4 4.51 5.80 -26.85
CA GLU A 4 3.64 6.77 -27.50
C GLU A 4 2.75 6.04 -28.52
N PHE A 5 1.44 6.04 -28.26
CA PHE A 5 0.35 5.47 -29.07
C PHE A 5 0.21 3.94 -29.10
N TYR A 6 -0.80 3.42 -28.41
CA TYR A 6 -1.24 2.04 -28.60
C TYR A 6 -2.77 1.90 -28.68
N PRO A 7 -3.29 1.72 -29.91
CA PRO A 7 -4.59 1.13 -30.15
C PRO A 7 -4.45 -0.10 -31.10
N GLU A 8 -3.86 -1.21 -30.65
CA GLU A 8 -3.96 -2.54 -31.32
C GLU A 8 -3.77 -3.68 -30.29
N GLU A 9 -4.66 -4.69 -30.29
CA GLU A 9 -4.67 -5.82 -29.33
C GLU A 9 -3.37 -6.63 -29.28
N SER A 10 -2.64 -6.73 -30.40
CA SER A 10 -1.35 -7.43 -30.49
C SER A 10 -0.31 -6.85 -29.53
N ARG A 11 -0.31 -5.53 -29.39
CA ARG A 11 0.67 -4.78 -28.59
C ARG A 11 0.34 -4.81 -27.09
N ILE A 12 -0.93 -4.98 -26.76
CA ILE A 12 -1.39 -5.28 -25.38
C ILE A 12 -0.88 -6.66 -24.93
N SER A 13 -0.97 -7.66 -25.81
CA SER A 13 -0.46 -9.02 -25.55
C SER A 13 1.06 -9.04 -25.35
N GLU A 14 1.81 -8.31 -26.18
CA GLU A 14 3.27 -8.14 -26.02
C GLU A 14 3.64 -7.45 -24.69
N ALA A 15 2.93 -6.39 -24.32
CA ALA A 15 3.13 -5.70 -23.05
C ALA A 15 2.84 -6.61 -21.84
N LEU A 16 1.78 -7.41 -21.90
CA LEU A 16 1.46 -8.39 -20.86
C LEU A 16 2.49 -9.51 -20.77
N THR A 17 2.98 -9.98 -21.90
CA THR A 17 4.04 -11.01 -21.97
C THR A 17 5.32 -10.47 -21.36
N PHE A 18 5.73 -9.24 -21.72
CA PHE A 18 6.88 -8.58 -21.13
C PHE A 18 6.77 -8.43 -19.60
N VAL A 19 5.62 -7.98 -19.09
CA VAL A 19 5.38 -7.87 -17.63
C VAL A 19 5.41 -9.24 -16.96
N THR A 20 4.81 -10.25 -17.58
CA THR A 20 4.76 -11.62 -17.06
C THR A 20 6.16 -12.24 -17.00
N ASP A 21 6.94 -12.13 -18.08
CA ASP A 21 8.30 -12.67 -18.16
C ASP A 21 9.23 -11.98 -17.18
N THR A 22 9.12 -10.64 -17.06
CA THR A 22 9.87 -9.86 -16.06
C THR A 22 9.56 -10.32 -14.64
N LEU A 23 8.29 -10.67 -14.36
CA LEU A 23 7.84 -11.19 -13.07
C LEU A 23 8.16 -12.68 -12.84
N SER A 24 8.33 -13.47 -13.88
CA SER A 24 8.73 -14.88 -13.78
C SER A 24 10.23 -15.00 -13.54
N LEU A 25 11.04 -14.20 -14.24
CA LEU A 25 12.48 -14.08 -13.99
C LEU A 25 12.80 -13.60 -12.57
N ALA A 26 11.89 -12.81 -12.00
CA ALA A 26 11.95 -12.35 -10.62
C ALA A 26 11.71 -13.44 -9.57
N ASP A 27 10.87 -14.44 -9.87
CA ASP A 27 10.63 -15.60 -9.00
C ASP A 27 11.87 -16.52 -8.95
N GLU A 28 12.60 -16.63 -10.07
CA GLU A 28 13.78 -17.52 -10.20
C GLU A 28 15.06 -16.92 -9.59
N ASP A 29 15.24 -15.59 -9.65
CA ASP A 29 16.41 -14.93 -9.07
C ASP A 29 16.09 -13.51 -8.54
N SER A 30 15.80 -13.44 -7.24
CA SER A 30 15.55 -12.18 -6.53
C SER A 30 16.76 -11.20 -6.53
N SER A 31 17.95 -11.64 -6.94
CA SER A 31 19.12 -10.76 -7.13
C SER A 31 19.11 -10.00 -8.46
N LEU A 32 18.44 -10.53 -9.49
CA LEU A 32 18.22 -9.84 -10.76
C LEU A 32 17.24 -8.69 -10.61
N LEU A 33 16.21 -8.85 -9.78
CA LEU A 33 15.36 -7.73 -9.35
C LEU A 33 16.15 -6.68 -8.59
N ARG A 34 17.11 -7.04 -7.73
CA ARG A 34 18.01 -6.06 -7.07
C ARG A 34 18.83 -5.25 -8.07
N ARG A 35 19.30 -5.88 -9.16
CA ARG A 35 20.02 -5.20 -10.25
C ARG A 35 19.10 -4.35 -11.14
N ALA A 36 17.85 -4.76 -11.30
CA ALA A 36 16.82 -3.98 -12.00
C ALA A 36 16.24 -2.84 -11.14
N SER A 37 16.18 -3.00 -9.81
CA SER A 37 15.69 -2.06 -8.80
C SER A 37 16.70 -0.98 -8.42
N GLY A 38 17.91 -1.02 -8.98
CA GLY A 38 18.86 0.09 -8.96
C GLY A 38 18.30 1.38 -9.58
N SER A 39 17.17 1.31 -10.32
CA SER A 39 16.40 2.49 -10.67
C SER A 39 14.92 2.33 -10.32
N ILE A 40 14.47 3.12 -9.34
CA ILE A 40 13.05 3.37 -9.03
C ILE A 40 12.24 3.67 -10.32
N LEU A 41 12.90 4.29 -11.30
CA LEU A 41 12.41 4.57 -12.66
C LEU A 41 11.93 3.34 -13.45
N LYS A 42 12.53 2.15 -13.30
CA LYS A 42 12.04 0.93 -13.99
C LYS A 42 10.77 0.38 -13.35
N TYR A 43 10.63 0.53 -12.02
CA TYR A 43 9.45 0.06 -11.29
C TYR A 43 8.23 0.94 -11.51
N GLU A 44 8.44 2.25 -11.59
CA GLU A 44 7.40 3.21 -11.96
C GLU A 44 6.92 2.99 -13.40
N GLY A 45 7.82 2.65 -14.33
CA GLY A 45 7.48 2.33 -15.71
C GLY A 45 6.55 1.10 -15.84
N ILE A 46 6.84 0.01 -15.10
CA ILE A 46 5.99 -1.20 -15.13
C ILE A 46 4.63 -0.94 -14.48
N ALA A 47 4.58 -0.19 -13.36
CA ALA A 47 3.32 0.18 -12.71
C ALA A 47 2.46 1.09 -13.62
N ALA A 48 3.07 2.10 -14.24
CA ALA A 48 2.40 2.99 -15.18
C ALA A 48 1.88 2.24 -16.41
N LEU A 49 2.64 1.27 -16.93
CA LEU A 49 2.20 0.41 -18.02
C LEU A 49 0.98 -0.42 -17.60
N MET A 50 0.98 -1.03 -16.41
CA MET A 50 -0.19 -1.75 -15.90
C MET A 50 -1.42 -0.86 -15.69
N ASP A 51 -1.23 0.43 -15.34
CA ASP A 51 -2.29 1.45 -15.26
C ASP A 51 -2.84 1.84 -16.61
N GLN A 52 -1.98 2.02 -17.61
CA GLN A 52 -2.40 2.30 -18.98
C GLN A 52 -3.17 1.12 -19.58
N LEU A 53 -2.69 -0.10 -19.40
CA LEU A 53 -3.35 -1.32 -19.88
C LEU A 53 -4.75 -1.46 -19.28
N ALA A 54 -4.90 -1.35 -17.96
CA ALA A 54 -6.21 -1.46 -17.31
C ALA A 54 -7.25 -0.42 -17.80
N ASN A 55 -6.79 0.77 -18.22
CA ASN A 55 -7.68 1.84 -18.68
C ASN A 55 -8.13 1.70 -20.15
N HIS A 56 -7.46 0.86 -20.93
CA HIS A 56 -7.71 0.71 -22.38
C HIS A 56 -8.33 -0.64 -22.75
N ILE A 57 -8.57 -1.50 -21.76
CA ILE A 57 -8.97 -2.89 -21.96
C ILE A 57 -10.38 -3.09 -21.46
N ASN A 58 -11.29 -3.37 -22.40
CA ASN A 58 -12.69 -3.70 -22.14
C ASN A 58 -12.90 -5.23 -22.16
N ASP A 59 -11.98 -5.96 -21.52
CA ASP A 59 -11.94 -7.41 -21.41
C ASP A 59 -11.75 -7.80 -19.94
N ASP A 60 -12.72 -8.52 -19.37
CA ASP A 60 -12.75 -8.87 -17.95
C ASP A 60 -11.64 -9.86 -17.56
N GLU A 61 -11.33 -10.84 -18.42
CA GLU A 61 -10.29 -11.84 -18.16
C GLU A 61 -8.92 -11.17 -18.13
N LEU A 62 -8.69 -10.26 -19.08
CA LEU A 62 -7.44 -9.54 -19.20
C LEU A 62 -7.27 -8.52 -18.06
N ASN A 63 -8.36 -7.89 -17.61
CA ASN A 63 -8.37 -7.04 -16.42
C ASN A 63 -8.06 -7.81 -15.13
N ASP A 64 -8.60 -9.02 -14.98
CA ASP A 64 -8.28 -9.90 -13.84
C ASP A 64 -6.81 -10.32 -13.87
N ARG A 65 -6.26 -10.62 -15.05
CA ARG A 65 -4.84 -10.92 -15.22
C ARG A 65 -3.94 -9.73 -14.87
N ILE A 66 -4.28 -8.51 -15.29
CA ILE A 66 -3.58 -7.29 -14.90
C ILE A 66 -3.64 -7.09 -13.39
N ARG A 67 -4.80 -7.31 -12.77
CA ARG A 67 -4.96 -7.24 -11.31
C ARG A 67 -4.05 -8.23 -10.59
N TYR A 68 -3.96 -9.47 -11.08
CA TYR A 68 -3.04 -10.48 -10.56
C TYR A 68 -1.58 -10.04 -10.68
N LEU A 69 -1.16 -9.58 -11.87
CA LEU A 69 0.22 -9.13 -12.12
C LEU A 69 0.60 -7.95 -11.23
N ARG A 70 -0.31 -6.98 -11.02
CA ARG A 70 -0.11 -5.87 -10.07
C ARG A 70 0.17 -6.36 -8.66
N GLN A 71 -0.62 -7.32 -8.17
CA GLN A 71 -0.43 -7.89 -6.84
C GLN A 71 0.91 -8.65 -6.73
N LYS A 72 1.28 -9.40 -7.78
CA LYS A 72 2.55 -10.15 -7.82
C LYS A 72 3.75 -9.20 -7.88
N PHE A 73 3.68 -8.15 -8.69
CA PHE A 73 4.73 -7.12 -8.80
C PHE A 73 4.91 -6.34 -7.50
N PHE A 74 3.80 -5.93 -6.89
CA PHE A 74 3.82 -5.25 -5.61
C PHE A 74 4.49 -6.09 -4.52
N ARG A 75 4.14 -7.38 -4.45
CA ARG A 75 4.77 -8.35 -3.54
C ARG A 75 6.28 -8.39 -3.71
N HIS A 76 6.75 -8.61 -4.93
CA HIS A 76 8.17 -8.70 -5.24
C HIS A 76 8.93 -7.42 -4.89
N ARG A 77 8.34 -6.25 -5.18
CA ARG A 77 8.92 -4.96 -4.80
C ARG A 77 9.14 -4.87 -3.29
N ILE A 78 8.16 -5.32 -2.50
CA ILE A 78 8.30 -5.32 -1.04
C ILE A 78 9.33 -6.34 -0.58
N GLU A 79 9.25 -7.59 -1.02
CA GLU A 79 10.21 -8.64 -0.63
C GLU A 79 11.65 -8.27 -0.96
N ALA A 80 11.91 -7.77 -2.17
CA ALA A 80 13.23 -7.32 -2.58
C ALA A 80 13.74 -6.15 -1.72
N SER A 81 12.84 -5.26 -1.32
CA SER A 81 13.15 -4.10 -0.47
C SER A 81 13.32 -4.48 1.01
N LEU A 82 12.69 -5.53 1.50
CA LEU A 82 12.63 -5.88 2.93
C LEU A 82 13.53 -7.03 3.34
N LYS A 83 14.05 -7.81 2.39
CA LYS A 83 15.05 -8.85 2.68
C LYS A 83 16.24 -8.18 3.38
N ASP A 84 16.38 -8.45 4.68
CA ASP A 84 17.39 -7.94 5.63
C ASP A 84 17.06 -6.62 6.36
N ILE A 85 15.91 -5.98 6.10
CA ILE A 85 15.51 -4.73 6.78
C ILE A 85 14.65 -5.01 8.01
N ARG A 86 15.12 -4.58 9.18
CA ARG A 86 14.36 -4.68 10.45
C ARG A 86 13.39 -3.53 10.70
N VAL A 87 13.60 -2.38 10.04
CA VAL A 87 12.80 -1.17 10.23
C VAL A 87 12.51 -0.53 8.88
N THR A 88 11.23 -0.41 8.55
CA THR A 88 10.75 0.23 7.32
C THR A 88 9.99 1.49 7.68
N ILE A 89 10.40 2.62 7.09
CA ILE A 89 9.76 3.92 7.29
C ILE A 89 9.19 4.37 5.96
N ILE A 90 7.88 4.60 5.92
CA ILE A 90 7.19 5.17 4.76
C ILE A 90 6.75 6.58 5.16
N ARG A 91 7.23 7.58 4.41
CA ARG A 91 6.92 9.00 4.66
C ARG A 91 5.96 9.49 3.59
N ALA A 92 4.78 9.92 4.00
CA ALA A 92 3.86 10.63 3.12
C ALA A 92 4.28 12.11 3.00
N PRO A 93 4.09 12.75 1.84
CA PRO A 93 4.21 14.20 1.69
C PRO A 93 3.41 14.96 2.76
N SER A 94 3.97 16.06 3.26
CA SER A 94 3.30 16.93 4.24
C SER A 94 2.09 17.64 3.64
N GLU A 95 2.19 18.02 2.37
CA GLU A 95 1.14 18.76 1.67
C GLU A 95 -0.04 17.84 1.33
N PRO A 96 -1.29 18.28 1.59
CA PRO A 96 -2.47 17.59 1.11
C PRO A 96 -2.47 17.49 -0.42
N GLY A 97 -2.76 16.30 -0.94
CA GLY A 97 -2.92 16.10 -2.37
C GLY A 97 -2.94 14.63 -2.79
N PRO A 98 -3.14 14.36 -4.09
CA PRO A 98 -3.25 13.01 -4.63
C PRO A 98 -2.01 12.14 -4.38
N GLU A 99 -0.83 12.76 -4.30
CA GLU A 99 0.42 12.05 -4.01
C GLU A 99 0.47 11.56 -2.55
N ARG A 100 -0.01 12.37 -1.61
CA ARG A 100 -0.13 11.99 -0.21
C ARG A 100 -1.09 10.82 -0.05
N GLU A 101 -2.25 10.88 -0.67
CA GLU A 101 -3.25 9.80 -0.62
C GLU A 101 -2.72 8.48 -1.21
N ARG A 102 -2.03 8.55 -2.35
CA ARG A 102 -1.37 7.39 -2.96
C ARG A 102 -0.31 6.79 -2.03
N THR A 103 0.47 7.64 -1.35
CA THR A 103 1.50 7.19 -0.41
C THR A 103 0.89 6.53 0.83
N LEU A 104 -0.21 7.07 1.36
CA LEU A 104 -0.93 6.46 2.48
C LEU A 104 -1.55 5.10 2.10
N ALA A 105 -2.14 4.99 0.90
CA ALA A 105 -2.66 3.73 0.39
C ALA A 105 -1.54 2.69 0.19
N PHE A 106 -0.39 3.13 -0.37
CA PHE A 106 0.80 2.29 -0.51
C PHE A 106 1.33 1.83 0.86
N ALA A 107 1.34 2.70 1.86
CA ALA A 107 1.78 2.38 3.21
C ALA A 107 0.89 1.30 3.86
N LEU A 108 -0.44 1.44 3.79
CA LEU A 108 -1.37 0.44 4.33
C LEU A 108 -1.26 -0.90 3.62
N THR A 109 -1.12 -0.88 2.29
CA THR A 109 -0.97 -2.10 1.51
C THR A 109 0.34 -2.81 1.85
N THR A 110 1.43 -2.04 2.01
CA THR A 110 2.73 -2.56 2.43
C THR A 110 2.69 -3.13 3.83
N ALA A 111 2.06 -2.42 4.77
CA ALA A 111 1.87 -2.88 6.13
C ALA A 111 1.07 -4.19 6.20
N ARG A 112 -0.01 -4.30 5.42
CA ARG A 112 -0.81 -5.53 5.33
C ARG A 112 0.01 -6.68 4.74
N TYR A 113 0.82 -6.40 3.73
CA TYR A 113 1.71 -7.39 3.15
C TYR A 113 2.70 -7.90 4.19
N ILE A 114 3.42 -6.98 4.85
CA ILE A 114 4.41 -7.28 5.89
C ILE A 114 3.78 -8.11 7.00
N ALA A 115 2.62 -7.68 7.53
CA ALA A 115 1.90 -8.40 8.57
C ALA A 115 1.63 -9.88 8.20
N ARG A 116 1.42 -10.17 6.91
CA ARG A 116 1.10 -11.53 6.40
C ARG A 116 2.30 -12.32 5.89
N SER A 117 3.46 -11.70 5.71
CA SER A 117 4.58 -12.27 4.93
C SER A 117 5.33 -13.41 5.65
N ASP A 118 5.30 -13.45 6.97
CA ASP A 118 5.87 -14.50 7.80
C ASP A 118 5.24 -14.48 9.21
N ASN A 119 5.45 -15.52 10.00
CA ASN A 119 4.82 -15.67 11.32
C ASN A 119 5.61 -15.00 12.47
N THR A 120 6.53 -14.09 12.14
CA THR A 120 7.36 -13.36 13.10
C THR A 120 6.60 -12.23 13.77
N ASP A 121 7.05 -11.84 14.97
CA ASP A 121 6.46 -10.70 15.69
C ASP A 121 6.82 -9.38 15.01
N LYS A 122 5.81 -8.56 14.75
CA LYS A 122 5.96 -7.28 14.04
C LYS A 122 5.30 -6.15 14.81
N VAL A 123 5.83 -4.96 14.62
CA VAL A 123 5.20 -3.72 15.10
C VAL A 123 4.93 -2.83 13.91
N LEU A 124 3.67 -2.44 13.72
CA LEU A 124 3.28 -1.40 12.79
C LEU A 124 2.89 -0.15 13.59
N LEU A 125 3.62 0.93 13.34
CA LEU A 125 3.34 2.25 13.91
C LEU A 125 2.77 3.16 12.82
N LEU A 126 1.61 3.75 13.11
CA LEU A 126 0.91 4.67 12.23
C LEU A 126 0.85 6.04 12.90
N ASP A 127 1.76 6.92 12.48
CA ASP A 127 1.73 8.33 12.87
C ASP A 127 0.64 9.06 12.07
N GLU A 128 0.04 10.07 12.70
CA GLU A 128 -1.11 10.82 12.19
C GLU A 128 -2.22 9.93 11.61
N MET A 129 -2.63 8.91 12.38
CA MET A 129 -3.55 7.86 11.96
C MET A 129 -4.91 8.40 11.45
N HIS A 130 -5.33 9.58 11.89
CA HIS A 130 -6.57 10.21 11.40
C HIS A 130 -6.52 10.50 9.89
N LEU A 131 -5.34 10.72 9.30
CA LEU A 131 -5.21 11.00 7.86
C LEU A 131 -5.69 9.85 6.97
N TYR A 132 -5.68 8.62 7.47
CA TYR A 132 -6.17 7.45 6.74
C TYR A 132 -7.71 7.39 6.68
N GLN A 133 -8.41 8.20 7.49
CA GLN A 133 -9.88 8.20 7.55
C GLN A 133 -10.53 9.02 6.43
N ASN A 134 -9.78 9.92 5.80
CA ASN A 134 -10.29 10.77 4.71
C ASN A 134 -10.68 10.01 3.45
N ASN A 135 -10.20 8.78 3.31
CA ASN A 135 -10.51 7.90 2.18
C ASN A 135 -11.15 6.61 2.73
N VAL A 136 -12.36 6.30 2.26
CA VAL A 136 -13.17 5.17 2.74
C VAL A 136 -12.43 3.84 2.60
N GLU A 137 -11.67 3.65 1.52
CA GLU A 137 -10.90 2.44 1.29
C GLU A 137 -9.73 2.32 2.27
N ASN A 138 -8.99 3.40 2.49
CA ASN A 138 -7.91 3.44 3.49
C ASN A 138 -8.46 3.17 4.90
N ALA A 139 -9.58 3.80 5.24
CA ALA A 139 -10.26 3.60 6.52
C ALA A 139 -10.69 2.13 6.71
N ARG A 140 -11.24 1.51 5.66
CA ARG A 140 -11.62 0.09 5.63
C ARG A 140 -10.41 -0.83 5.79
N PHE A 141 -9.31 -0.55 5.09
CA PHE A 141 -8.07 -1.32 5.23
C PHE A 141 -7.47 -1.21 6.63
N LEU A 142 -7.45 0.00 7.19
CA LEU A 142 -6.97 0.25 8.54
C LEU A 142 -7.81 -0.51 9.57
N ALA A 143 -9.14 -0.46 9.47
CA ALA A 143 -10.04 -1.20 10.34
C ALA A 143 -9.79 -2.72 10.29
N ASN A 144 -9.56 -3.25 9.09
CA ASN A 144 -9.22 -4.66 8.89
C ASN A 144 -7.85 -5.02 9.48
N LEU A 145 -6.86 -4.13 9.43
CA LEU A 145 -5.58 -4.34 10.12
C LEU A 145 -5.80 -4.42 11.63
N PHE A 146 -6.52 -3.47 12.23
CA PHE A 146 -6.83 -3.48 13.67
C PHE A 146 -7.51 -4.79 14.09
N ARG A 147 -8.54 -5.20 13.35
CA ARG A 147 -9.29 -6.44 13.62
C ARG A 147 -8.45 -7.70 13.54
N ASN A 148 -7.52 -7.79 12.59
CA ASN A 148 -6.80 -9.03 12.29
C ASN A 148 -5.35 -9.06 12.80
N SER A 149 -4.88 -7.98 13.40
CA SER A 149 -3.50 -7.80 13.86
C SER A 149 -2.95 -8.96 14.70
N ARG A 150 -3.75 -9.48 15.64
CA ARG A 150 -3.40 -10.64 16.47
C ARG A 150 -3.23 -11.93 15.67
N HIS A 151 -4.03 -12.13 14.62
CA HIS A 151 -3.89 -13.29 13.74
C HIS A 151 -2.60 -13.24 12.91
N PHE A 152 -2.01 -12.06 12.78
CA PHE A 152 -0.79 -11.81 12.01
C PHE A 152 0.45 -11.64 12.90
N ASN A 153 0.38 -11.99 14.20
CA ASN A 153 1.44 -11.71 15.18
C ASN A 153 1.98 -10.27 15.08
N THR A 154 1.08 -9.32 14.82
CA THR A 154 1.44 -7.92 14.58
C THR A 154 0.83 -7.04 15.66
N SER A 155 1.66 -6.26 16.34
CA SER A 155 1.24 -5.19 17.22
C SER A 155 0.98 -3.91 16.41
N LEU A 156 -0.19 -3.30 16.58
CA LEU A 156 -0.55 -2.04 15.94
C LEU A 156 -0.54 -0.91 16.95
N ILE A 157 0.13 0.18 16.59
CA ILE A 157 0.18 1.40 17.39
C ILE A 157 -0.28 2.55 16.48
N GLY A 158 -1.49 3.05 16.74
CA GLY A 158 -2.01 4.24 16.09
C GLY A 158 -1.75 5.47 16.95
N ILE A 159 -1.18 6.52 16.36
CA ILE A 159 -0.92 7.81 17.02
C ILE A 159 -1.71 8.87 16.25
N THR A 160 -2.42 9.74 16.96
CA THR A 160 -3.13 10.86 16.34
C THR A 160 -3.23 12.04 17.30
N GLN A 161 -3.14 13.26 16.77
CA GLN A 161 -3.49 14.48 17.49
C GLN A 161 -4.97 14.88 17.34
N ASN A 162 -5.65 14.36 16.31
CA ASN A 162 -7.05 14.62 16.04
C ASN A 162 -7.89 13.36 16.29
N SER A 163 -8.46 13.24 17.50
CA SER A 163 -9.34 12.13 17.85
C SER A 163 -10.74 12.28 17.24
N TYR A 164 -11.19 13.51 16.98
CA TYR A 164 -12.53 13.76 16.42
C TYR A 164 -12.68 13.18 15.01
N ASP A 165 -11.67 13.37 14.15
CA ASP A 165 -11.65 12.78 12.81
C ASP A 165 -11.64 11.24 12.87
N LEU A 166 -11.00 10.68 13.89
CA LEU A 166 -10.99 9.23 14.10
C LEU A 166 -12.36 8.73 14.56
N GLU A 167 -13.03 9.45 15.47
CA GLU A 167 -14.35 9.11 16.01
C GLU A 167 -15.48 9.30 14.99
N GLY A 168 -15.35 10.26 14.07
CA GLY A 168 -16.30 10.50 12.99
C GLY A 168 -16.30 9.43 11.90
N SER A 169 -15.31 8.54 11.87
CA SER A 169 -15.23 7.45 10.90
C SER A 169 -16.24 6.35 11.20
N GLN A 170 -16.88 5.81 10.17
CA GLN A 170 -17.73 4.61 10.29
C GLN A 170 -17.00 3.38 10.86
N TYR A 171 -15.65 3.39 10.85
CA TYR A 171 -14.82 2.32 11.39
C TYR A 171 -14.20 2.64 12.76
N ALA A 172 -14.53 3.78 13.37
CA ALA A 172 -14.00 4.22 14.66
C ALA A 172 -14.16 3.15 15.75
N ASN A 173 -15.37 2.59 15.87
CA ASN A 173 -15.67 1.53 16.83
C ASN A 173 -14.82 0.28 16.58
N THR A 174 -14.57 -0.09 15.32
CA THR A 174 -13.72 -1.25 15.01
C THR A 174 -12.29 -1.02 15.50
N ILE A 175 -11.73 0.17 15.29
CA ILE A 175 -10.38 0.50 15.75
C ILE A 175 -10.33 0.51 17.28
N ARG A 176 -11.28 1.20 17.93
CA ARG A 176 -11.35 1.32 19.38
C ARG A 176 -11.53 -0.02 20.07
N ASP A 177 -12.50 -0.83 19.63
CA ASP A 177 -12.87 -2.07 20.31
C ASP A 177 -11.81 -3.17 20.12
N ASN A 178 -10.94 -3.05 19.11
CA ASN A 178 -9.79 -3.95 18.91
C ASN A 178 -8.49 -3.42 19.53
N SER A 179 -8.49 -2.20 20.08
CA SER A 179 -7.34 -1.63 20.78
C SER A 179 -7.32 -2.10 22.23
N ILE A 180 -6.25 -2.79 22.63
CA ILE A 180 -6.10 -3.33 24.01
C ILE A 180 -5.81 -2.20 25.01
N ALA A 181 -5.11 -1.18 24.57
CA ALA A 181 -4.70 -0.06 25.41
C ALA A 181 -4.82 1.25 24.62
N THR A 182 -5.27 2.29 25.33
CA THR A 182 -5.33 3.66 24.82
C THR A 182 -4.58 4.56 25.78
N PHE A 183 -3.59 5.30 25.25
CA PHE A 183 -2.81 6.26 26.02
C PHE A 183 -3.26 7.67 25.64
N LEU A 184 -3.72 8.43 26.64
CA LEU A 184 -4.16 9.81 26.45
C LEU A 184 -3.08 10.75 26.98
N PHE A 185 -2.56 11.58 26.09
CA PHE A 185 -1.60 12.63 26.42
C PHE A 185 -2.31 13.99 26.50
N ARG A 186 -1.67 14.98 27.13
CA ARG A 186 -2.26 16.32 27.29
C ARG A 186 -2.65 16.90 25.92
N THR A 187 -3.95 17.04 25.70
CA THR A 187 -4.50 17.75 24.55
C THR A 187 -4.60 19.24 24.87
N ARG A 188 -4.39 20.12 23.87
CA ARG A 188 -4.76 21.53 24.04
C ARG A 188 -6.28 21.58 24.03
N SER A 189 -6.89 22.16 25.07
CA SER A 189 -8.32 22.43 25.07
C SER A 189 -8.64 23.29 23.85
N VAL A 190 -9.54 22.84 22.98
CA VAL A 190 -10.19 23.71 22.00
C VAL A 190 -11.01 24.70 22.81
N GLN A 191 -10.42 25.84 23.15
CA GLN A 191 -11.19 27.02 23.54
C GLN A 191 -11.99 27.39 22.29
N ASN A 192 -13.28 27.06 22.32
CA ASN A 192 -14.26 27.60 21.38
C ASN A 192 -14.03 29.10 21.29
N SER A 193 -13.49 29.51 20.14
CA SER A 193 -13.20 30.89 19.83
C SER A 193 -14.36 31.40 19.00
N GLY A 194 -15.28 32.13 19.63
CA GLY A 194 -16.31 32.95 18.97
C GLY A 194 -17.62 32.25 18.71
#